data_AF-A0A352KSP5-F1
#
_entry.id   AF-A0A352KSP5-F1
#
_cell.length_a   1.000
_cell.length_b   1.000
_cell.length_c   1.000
_cell.angle_alpha   90.00
_cell.angle_beta   90.00
_cell.angle_gamma   90.00
#
_symmetry.space_group_name_H-M   'P 1'
#
loop_
_entity.id
_entity.type
_entity.pdbx_description
1 polymer ?
#
loop_
_entity_poly.entity_id
_entity_poly.type
_entity_poly.pdbx_seq_one_letter_code
_entity_poly.pdbx_strand_id
1 'polypeptide(L)' 'MIKKAILPVAGLGTRFLPATKAQPKEMLAIVDKPV' A
#
# COMPACT_ATOMS: atom_id res chain seq x y z
N MET A 1 -3.79 27.37 2.00
CA MET A 1 -4.40 26.33 1.14
C MET A 1 -3.31 25.37 0.69
N ILE A 2 -3.35 24.10 1.12
CA ILE A 2 -2.39 23.08 0.68
C ILE A 2 -3.02 22.33 -0.50
N LYS A 3 -2.27 22.20 -1.61
CA LYS A 3 -2.76 21.62 -2.87
C LYS A 3 -2.10 20.30 -3.27
N LYS A 4 -1.02 19.91 -2.58
CA LYS A 4 -0.22 18.73 -2.93
C LYS A 4 0.15 17.95 -1.67
N ALA A 5 0.11 16.64 -1.79
CA ALA A 5 0.60 15.69 -0.80
C ALA A 5 1.39 14.59 -1.52
N ILE A 6 2.37 14.01 -0.83
CA ILE A 6 3.20 12.91 -1.32
C ILE A 6 3.04 11.75 -0.35
N LEU A 7 2.81 10.56 -0.89
CA LEU A 7 2.64 9.32 -0.14
C LEU A 7 3.83 8.39 -0.44
N PRO A 8 4.71 8.11 0.53
CA PRO A 8 5.85 7.24 0.32
C PRO A 8 5.43 5.75 0.41
N VAL A 9 5.24 5.11 -0.74
CA VAL A 9 4.74 3.72 -0.86
C VAL A 9 5.78 2.72 -1.42
N ALA A 10 7.07 2.98 -1.21
CA ALA A 10 8.16 2.16 -1.76
C ALA A 10 8.61 0.97 -0.87
N GLY A 11 7.89 0.70 0.24
CA GLY A 11 8.26 -0.37 1.17
C GLY A 11 7.80 -1.76 0.72
N LEU A 12 8.61 -2.79 0.98
CA LEU A 12 8.35 -4.18 0.50
C LEU A 12 7.26 -4.95 1.27
N GLY A 13 6.79 -4.44 2.42
CA GLY A 13 5.68 -5.06 3.16
C GLY A 13 5.93 -6.49 3.66
N THR A 14 7.18 -6.90 3.91
CA THR A 14 7.58 -8.31 4.10
C THR A 14 6.83 -9.14 5.16
N ARG A 15 6.17 -8.49 6.13
CA ARG A 15 5.30 -9.13 7.12
C ARG A 15 4.00 -9.69 6.53
N PHE A 16 3.59 -9.21 5.37
CA PHE A 16 2.40 -9.62 4.63
C PHE A 16 2.74 -10.53 3.46
N LEU A 17 3.94 -11.13 3.45
CA LEU A 17 4.25 -12.15 2.47
C LEU A 17 3.36 -13.40 2.71
N PRO A 18 2.92 -14.06 1.63
CA PRO A 18 3.31 -13.84 0.23
C PRO A 18 2.50 -12.74 -0.49
N ALA A 19 1.45 -12.19 0.12
CA ALA A 19 0.52 -11.27 -0.53
C ALA A 19 1.20 -10.01 -1.10
N THR A 20 2.25 -9.51 -0.43
CA THR A 20 2.99 -8.33 -0.90
C THR A 20 4.22 -8.63 -1.77
N LYS A 21 4.39 -9.87 -2.25
CA LYS A 21 5.56 -10.23 -3.09
C LYS A 21 5.54 -9.52 -4.44
N ALA A 22 4.36 -9.39 -5.04
CA ALA A 22 4.14 -8.82 -6.37
C ALA A 22 3.23 -7.58 -6.36
N GLN A 23 2.60 -7.25 -5.23
CA GLN A 23 1.68 -6.12 -5.07
C GLN A 23 2.05 -5.30 -3.82
N PRO A 24 1.93 -3.96 -3.83
CA PRO A 24 2.16 -3.13 -2.65
C PRO A 24 1.17 -3.42 -1.52
N LYS A 25 1.57 -3.19 -0.26
CA LYS A 25 0.70 -3.44 0.91
C LYS A 25 -0.49 -2.48 0.95
N GLU A 26 -0.32 -1.26 0.45
CA GLU A 26 -1.35 -0.22 0.39
C GLU A 26 -2.47 -0.64 -0.58
N MET A 27 -2.18 -1.50 -1.56
CA MET A 27 -3.20 -1.98 -2.50
C MET A 27 -3.99 -3.20 -1.98
N LEU A 28 -3.69 -3.71 -0.78
CA LEU A 28 -4.44 -4.82 -0.20
C LEU A 28 -5.82 -4.36 0.24
N ALA A 29 -6.86 -5.06 -0.19
CA ALA A 29 -8.22 -4.71 0.20
C ALA A 29 -8.51 -5.08 1.66
N ILE A 30 -9.16 -4.19 2.41
CA ILE A 30 -9.72 -4.55 3.74
C ILE A 30 -11.01 -5.34 3.56
N VAL A 31 -11.89 -4.90 2.66
CA VAL A 31 -13.12 -5.61 2.27
C VAL A 31 -13.30 -5.48 0.75
N ASP A 32 -13.61 -4.28 0.30
CA ASP A 32 -13.90 -3.94 -1.10
C ASP A 32 -12.90 -2.92 -1.68
N LYS A 33 -12.15 -2.22 -0.82
CA LYS A 33 -11.23 -1.14 -1.20
C LYS A 33 -9.83 -1.32 -0.61
N PRO A 34 -8.81 -0.82 -1.34
CA PRO A 34 -7.43 -0.76 -0.86
C PRO A 34 -7.25 0.23 0.30
N VAL A 35 -6.11 0.13 0.96
CA VAL A 35 -5.70 0.94 2.13
C VAL A 35 -5.09 2.28 1.70
#